data_AF-A0A218ZPF0-F1
#
_entry.id   AF-A0A218ZPF0-F1
#
_cell.length_a   1.000
_cell.length_b   1.000
_cell.length_c   1.000
_cell.angle_alpha   90.00
_cell.angle_beta   90.00
_cell.angle_gamma   90.00
#
_symmetry.space_group_name_H-M   'P 1'
#
loop_
_entity.id
_entity.type
_entity.pdbx_description
1 polymer ?
#
loop_
_entity_poly.entity_id
_entity_poly.type
_entity_poly.pdbx_seq_one_letter_code
_entity_poly.pdbx_strand_id
1 'polypeptide(L)'
;MINGNWEIKISTQGRVDIAKQAMAYLHEYAPRIRAIRIKAREKVPLELDWTSRNNYPVNSEVVLKHVQKGGNYGIAHPSGLSCAIDGDTPKIRAAALSLGDTMEWNTGTPGHYCEVFLIKDAPIGNIPLVDGAYIRGKGGQNLGPGSIHPNGNVYGAELLHLVPPVMVTKAELLEVFRSFIVGTEKLDNAPKSTHKGQNAPASLLMKDLVDVASFKQIGSAYQGSHPVHGSETGSNFRVDLDQNVWHCFRHGTGGGPLQWIAVSTGVISCEESVPGKVKGDLFWEVIAAAHNQYGLSYEALVKALGGN
;
A
#
# COMPACT_ATOMS: atom_id res chain seq x y z
N MET A 1 6.12 2.07 -45.02
CA MET A 1 7.10 2.12 -43.92
C MET A 1 7.24 3.57 -43.49
N ILE A 2 6.62 3.96 -42.37
CA ILE A 2 6.83 5.27 -41.74
C ILE A 2 7.50 4.97 -40.41
N ASN A 3 8.84 5.04 -40.38
CA ASN A 3 9.61 5.00 -39.15
C ASN A 3 9.53 6.40 -38.51
N GLY A 4 8.47 6.65 -37.76
CA GLY A 4 8.40 7.79 -36.86
C GLY A 4 9.20 7.47 -35.60
N ASN A 5 10.43 7.99 -35.49
CA ASN A 5 11.13 8.11 -34.22
C ASN A 5 10.36 9.15 -33.37
N TRP A 6 9.37 8.69 -32.62
CA TRP A 6 8.69 9.51 -31.61
C TRP A 6 9.58 9.55 -30.35
N GLU A 7 10.68 10.29 -30.39
CA GLU A 7 11.36 10.68 -29.16
C GLU A 7 10.54 11.79 -28.50
N ILE A 8 9.69 11.42 -27.54
CA ILE A 8 9.14 12.40 -26.62
C ILE A 8 10.30 12.87 -25.74
N LYS A 9 10.93 13.97 -26.13
CA LYS A 9 12.01 14.61 -25.37
C LYS A 9 11.43 15.36 -24.18
N ILE A 10 11.04 14.62 -23.14
CA ILE A 10 10.74 15.19 -21.83
C ILE A 10 12.04 15.59 -21.15
N SER A 11 12.06 16.81 -20.59
CA SER A 11 13.20 17.29 -19.81
C SER A 11 13.34 16.51 -18.50
N THR A 12 14.54 16.53 -17.91
CA THR A 12 14.76 15.95 -16.57
C THR A 12 13.78 16.51 -15.53
N GLN A 13 13.43 17.79 -15.65
CA GLN A 13 12.44 18.40 -14.76
C GLN A 13 11.02 17.88 -15.06
N GLY A 14 10.65 17.79 -16.34
CA GLY A 14 9.32 17.32 -16.74
C GLY A 14 9.00 15.91 -16.24
N ARG A 15 9.97 14.98 -16.29
CA ARG A 15 9.74 13.63 -15.74
C ARG A 15 9.59 13.64 -14.21
N VAL A 16 10.30 14.54 -13.51
CA VAL A 16 10.20 14.68 -12.06
C VAL A 16 8.84 15.25 -11.69
N ASP A 17 8.30 16.17 -12.49
CA ASP A 17 6.98 16.76 -12.26
C ASP A 17 5.86 15.74 -12.49
N ILE A 18 5.99 14.87 -13.50
CA ILE A 18 5.10 13.71 -13.71
C ILE A 18 5.11 12.80 -12.46
N ALA A 19 6.30 12.44 -11.97
CA ALA A 19 6.44 11.59 -10.79
C ALA A 19 5.79 12.23 -9.55
N LYS A 20 6.03 13.53 -9.32
CA LYS A 20 5.42 14.26 -8.19
C LYS A 20 3.90 14.26 -8.25
N GLN A 21 3.32 14.50 -9.42
CA GLN A 21 1.86 14.50 -9.61
C GLN A 21 1.29 13.11 -9.29
N ALA A 22 1.86 12.06 -9.87
CA ALA A 22 1.40 10.69 -9.62
C ALA A 22 1.59 10.27 -8.14
N MET A 23 2.71 10.61 -7.51
CA MET A 23 2.98 10.30 -6.11
C MET A 23 2.02 11.02 -5.15
N ALA A 24 1.75 12.31 -5.40
CA ALA A 24 0.79 13.09 -4.62
C ALA A 24 -0.61 12.47 -4.72
N TYR A 25 -1.03 12.13 -5.94
CA TYR A 25 -2.33 11.54 -6.18
C TYR A 25 -2.50 10.17 -5.51
N LEU A 26 -1.51 9.28 -5.67
CA LEU A 26 -1.53 7.97 -5.01
C LEU A 26 -1.48 8.09 -3.49
N HIS A 27 -0.82 9.11 -2.94
CA HIS A 27 -0.80 9.32 -1.49
C HIS A 27 -2.19 9.65 -0.96
N GLU A 28 -2.93 10.51 -1.68
CA GLU A 28 -4.26 10.96 -1.30
C GLU A 28 -5.32 9.86 -1.48
N TYR A 29 -5.30 9.15 -2.61
CA TYR A 29 -6.38 8.23 -3.00
C TYR A 29 -6.05 6.75 -2.85
N ALA A 30 -4.78 6.39 -2.65
CA ALA A 30 -4.34 4.99 -2.58
C ALA A 30 -3.17 4.77 -1.61
N PRO A 31 -3.28 5.15 -0.32
CA PRO A 31 -2.17 5.06 0.64
C PRO A 31 -1.67 3.63 0.92
N ARG A 32 -2.45 2.62 0.51
CA ARG A 32 -2.08 1.18 0.55
C ARG A 32 -1.00 0.81 -0.47
N ILE A 33 -0.86 1.61 -1.52
CA ILE A 33 0.17 1.47 -2.54
C ILE A 33 1.47 2.05 -2.00
N ARG A 34 2.58 1.39 -2.30
CA ARG A 34 3.91 1.75 -1.80
C ARG A 34 4.84 2.07 -2.95
N ALA A 35 5.89 2.84 -2.69
CA ALA A 35 6.93 3.11 -3.66
C ALA A 35 8.25 2.44 -3.30
N ILE A 36 8.99 2.01 -4.31
CA ILE A 36 10.32 1.42 -4.18
C ILE A 36 11.32 2.18 -5.05
N ARG A 37 12.57 2.26 -4.61
CA ARG A 37 13.62 2.84 -5.44
C ARG A 37 14.06 1.84 -6.50
N ILE A 38 14.18 2.30 -7.74
CA ILE A 38 14.60 1.48 -8.88
C ILE A 38 15.82 2.12 -9.55
N LYS A 39 16.76 1.29 -9.99
CA LYS A 39 17.94 1.76 -10.71
C LYS A 39 17.57 2.62 -11.92
N ALA A 40 18.38 3.63 -12.21
CA ALA A 40 18.14 4.53 -13.32
C ALA A 40 18.07 3.76 -14.64
N ARG A 41 17.04 4.04 -15.46
CA ARG A 41 16.82 3.39 -16.78
C ARG A 41 16.70 1.87 -16.76
N GLU A 42 16.46 1.29 -15.59
CA GLU A 42 16.26 -0.14 -15.39
C GLU A 42 14.89 -0.42 -14.78
N LYS A 43 14.52 -1.69 -14.73
CA LYS A 43 13.31 -2.19 -14.05
C LYS A 43 13.64 -2.96 -12.77
N VAL A 44 14.87 -2.83 -12.26
CA VAL A 44 15.38 -3.61 -11.12
C VAL A 44 15.34 -2.77 -9.84
N PRO A 45 14.66 -3.27 -8.78
CA PRO A 45 14.69 -2.65 -7.45
C PRO A 45 16.12 -2.43 -6.98
N LEU A 46 16.38 -1.24 -6.41
CA LEU A 46 17.68 -0.88 -5.87
C LEU A 46 17.97 -1.64 -4.58
N GLU A 47 16.94 -1.97 -3.83
CA GLU A 47 17.02 -2.52 -2.48
C GLU A 47 16.51 -3.96 -2.45
N LEU A 48 17.19 -4.79 -1.65
CA LEU A 48 16.69 -6.12 -1.29
C LEU A 48 15.45 -5.97 -0.39
N ASP A 49 14.69 -7.04 -0.19
CA ASP A 49 13.50 -7.05 0.68
C ASP A 49 12.47 -5.94 0.38
N TRP A 50 12.45 -5.44 -0.87
CA TRP A 50 11.55 -4.38 -1.29
C TRP A 50 10.07 -4.78 -1.19
N THR A 51 9.77 -6.08 -1.30
CA THR A 51 8.41 -6.62 -1.14
C THR A 51 7.91 -6.61 0.30
N SER A 52 8.80 -6.47 1.28
CA SER A 52 8.46 -6.63 2.71
C SER A 52 8.81 -5.41 3.56
N ARG A 53 10.05 -4.91 3.49
CA ARG A 53 10.58 -3.85 4.38
C ARG A 53 11.01 -2.60 3.64
N ASN A 54 11.69 -2.74 2.51
CA ASN A 54 12.26 -1.61 1.79
C ASN A 54 11.27 -1.07 0.74
N ASN A 55 10.08 -0.69 1.23
CA ASN A 55 9.06 0.02 0.48
C ASN A 55 8.49 1.18 1.31
N TYR A 56 8.28 2.31 0.65
CA TYR A 56 8.04 3.59 1.29
C TYR A 56 6.62 4.08 0.99
N PRO A 57 6.08 5.03 1.78
CA PRO A 57 4.93 5.79 1.33
C PRO A 57 5.23 6.39 -0.04
N VAL A 58 4.25 6.44 -0.93
CA VAL A 58 4.46 6.91 -2.32
C VAL A 58 4.98 8.35 -2.39
N ASN A 59 4.62 9.19 -1.42
CA ASN A 59 5.13 10.57 -1.27
C ASN A 59 6.43 10.67 -0.44
N SER A 60 7.11 9.56 -0.17
CA SER A 60 8.34 9.56 0.63
C SER A 60 9.42 10.43 -0.01
N GLU A 61 10.00 11.32 0.81
CA GLU A 61 11.10 12.18 0.38
C GLU A 61 12.33 11.36 -0.08
N VAL A 62 12.53 10.15 0.47
CA VAL A 62 13.59 9.23 0.06
C VAL A 62 13.43 8.81 -1.40
N VAL A 63 12.21 8.47 -1.81
CA VAL A 63 11.90 8.08 -3.18
C VAL A 63 11.96 9.30 -4.10
N LEU A 64 11.39 10.44 -3.69
CA LEU A 64 11.41 11.66 -4.50
C LEU A 64 12.83 12.16 -4.78
N LYS A 65 13.69 12.22 -3.76
CA LYS A 65 15.11 12.57 -3.92
C LYS A 65 15.85 11.61 -4.85
N HIS A 66 15.50 10.32 -4.81
CA HIS A 66 16.06 9.32 -5.72
C HIS A 66 15.66 9.59 -7.18
N VAL A 67 14.38 9.89 -7.43
CA VAL A 67 13.90 10.27 -8.77
C VAL A 67 14.56 11.57 -9.25
N GLN A 68 14.70 12.59 -8.40
CA GLN A 68 15.39 13.84 -8.73
C GLN A 68 16.86 13.62 -9.15
N LYS A 69 17.53 12.61 -8.57
CA LYS A 69 18.91 12.23 -8.92
C LYS A 69 19.03 11.38 -10.19
N GLY A 70 17.94 11.16 -10.92
CA GLY A 70 17.93 10.38 -12.16
C GLY A 70 17.49 8.92 -11.99
N GLY A 71 17.16 8.50 -10.78
CA GLY A 71 16.62 7.17 -10.52
C GLY A 71 15.20 6.96 -11.07
N ASN A 72 14.82 5.69 -11.23
CA ASN A 72 13.43 5.29 -11.43
C ASN A 72 12.78 4.98 -10.07
N TYR A 73 11.47 4.86 -10.05
CA TYR A 73 10.77 4.28 -8.91
C TYR A 73 9.73 3.28 -9.39
N GLY A 74 9.44 2.32 -8.53
CA GLY A 74 8.38 1.33 -8.73
C GLY A 74 7.20 1.65 -7.83
N ILE A 75 6.03 1.30 -8.33
CA ILE A 75 4.79 1.17 -7.57
C ILE A 75 4.70 -0.29 -7.15
N ALA A 76 4.55 -0.54 -5.85
CA ALA A 76 4.55 -1.87 -5.25
C ALA A 76 3.28 -2.10 -4.43
N HIS A 77 2.86 -3.36 -4.37
CA HIS A 77 1.59 -3.78 -3.78
C HIS A 77 1.80 -4.80 -2.64
N PRO A 78 2.54 -4.47 -1.57
CA PRO A 78 3.03 -5.47 -0.61
C PRO A 78 1.94 -6.22 0.16
N SER A 79 0.77 -5.61 0.36
CA SER A 79 -0.38 -6.27 0.98
C SER A 79 -1.19 -7.14 0.01
N GLY A 80 -1.08 -6.90 -1.31
CA GLY A 80 -1.99 -7.46 -2.31
C GLY A 80 -3.39 -6.85 -2.31
N LEU A 81 -3.64 -5.78 -1.53
CA LEU A 81 -4.94 -5.08 -1.51
C LEU A 81 -4.99 -3.84 -2.41
N SER A 82 -4.07 -3.84 -3.35
CA SER A 82 -4.06 -3.06 -4.57
C SER A 82 -3.35 -3.92 -5.60
N CYS A 83 -3.55 -3.62 -6.86
CA CYS A 83 -2.74 -4.17 -7.93
C CYS A 83 -2.66 -3.17 -9.07
N ALA A 84 -1.76 -3.45 -10.00
CA ALA A 84 -1.81 -2.84 -11.32
C ALA A 84 -1.93 -3.93 -12.38
N ILE A 85 -2.68 -3.63 -13.44
CA ILE A 85 -2.70 -4.43 -14.65
C ILE A 85 -1.58 -3.91 -15.53
N ASP A 86 -0.58 -4.75 -15.78
CA ASP A 86 0.50 -4.48 -16.73
C ASP A 86 -0.03 -4.90 -18.11
N GLY A 87 -0.74 -3.97 -18.76
CA GLY A 87 -1.51 -4.18 -19.97
C GLY A 87 -0.65 -4.10 -21.23
N ASP A 88 -0.21 -5.25 -21.71
CA ASP A 88 0.61 -5.35 -22.93
C ASP A 88 -0.20 -5.42 -24.23
N THR A 89 -1.54 -5.54 -24.16
CA THR A 89 -2.39 -5.66 -25.35
C THR A 89 -3.71 -4.88 -25.22
N PRO A 90 -4.30 -4.42 -26.35
CA PRO A 90 -5.57 -3.68 -26.32
C PRO A 90 -6.73 -4.45 -25.67
N LYS A 91 -6.78 -5.78 -25.84
CA LYS A 91 -7.83 -6.62 -25.24
C LYS A 91 -7.72 -6.70 -23.71
N ILE A 92 -6.50 -6.72 -23.18
CA ILE A 92 -6.25 -6.75 -21.73
C ILE A 92 -6.56 -5.38 -21.12
N ARG A 93 -6.16 -4.30 -21.79
CA ARG A 93 -6.55 -2.95 -21.38
C ARG A 93 -8.07 -2.74 -21.42
N ALA A 94 -8.75 -3.20 -22.47
CA ALA A 94 -10.20 -3.11 -22.56
C ALA A 94 -10.89 -3.88 -21.42
N ALA A 95 -10.37 -5.05 -21.03
CA ALA A 95 -10.84 -5.78 -19.87
C ALA A 95 -10.62 -4.98 -18.58
N ALA A 96 -9.44 -4.40 -18.36
CA ALA A 96 -9.16 -3.54 -17.21
C ALA A 96 -10.16 -2.38 -17.12
N LEU A 97 -10.33 -1.62 -18.21
CA LEU A 97 -11.21 -0.45 -18.24
C LEU A 97 -12.71 -0.80 -18.16
N SER A 98 -13.09 -2.06 -18.39
CA SER A 98 -14.48 -2.51 -18.16
C SER A 98 -14.88 -2.51 -16.69
N LEU A 99 -13.91 -2.51 -15.77
CA LEU A 99 -14.14 -2.43 -14.33
C LEU A 99 -14.45 -1.00 -13.85
N GLY A 100 -14.16 0.02 -14.68
CA GLY A 100 -14.43 1.42 -14.40
C GLY A 100 -13.29 2.34 -14.82
N ASP A 101 -13.55 3.65 -14.73
CA ASP A 101 -12.56 4.69 -14.98
C ASP A 101 -11.57 4.76 -13.81
N THR A 102 -10.31 4.44 -14.08
CA THR A 102 -9.28 4.25 -13.04
C THR A 102 -7.98 4.93 -13.40
N MET A 103 -7.11 5.17 -12.42
CA MET A 103 -5.78 5.72 -12.67
C MET A 103 -5.01 4.85 -13.67
N GLU A 104 -4.52 5.47 -14.74
CA GLU A 104 -3.74 4.78 -15.76
C GLU A 104 -2.60 5.65 -16.32
N TRP A 105 -1.59 4.99 -16.87
CA TRP A 105 -0.53 5.66 -17.62
C TRP A 105 0.01 4.80 -18.75
N ASN A 106 0.60 5.45 -19.75
CA ASN A 106 1.37 4.75 -20.77
C ASN A 106 2.66 4.19 -20.15
N THR A 107 3.06 2.99 -20.58
CA THR A 107 4.37 2.42 -20.20
C THR A 107 5.46 2.86 -21.18
N GLY A 108 6.63 2.23 -21.09
CA GLY A 108 7.74 2.50 -22.00
C GLY A 108 7.57 1.94 -23.42
N THR A 109 6.60 1.06 -23.65
CA THR A 109 6.31 0.52 -24.99
C THR A 109 5.07 1.23 -25.55
N PRO A 110 5.11 1.79 -26.77
CA PRO A 110 3.94 2.44 -27.37
C PRO A 110 2.74 1.49 -27.42
N GLY A 111 1.57 2.00 -26.98
CA GLY A 111 0.33 1.21 -26.92
C GLY A 111 0.22 0.25 -25.73
N HIS A 112 1.20 0.22 -24.83
CA HIS A 112 1.13 -0.52 -23.57
C HIS A 112 0.79 0.42 -22.42
N TYR A 113 -0.01 -0.06 -21.48
CA TYR A 113 -0.57 0.75 -20.40
C TYR A 113 -0.49 0.04 -19.06
N CYS A 114 -0.69 0.81 -18.00
CA CYS A 114 -0.74 0.30 -16.66
C CYS A 114 -1.94 0.90 -15.95
N GLU A 115 -2.91 0.06 -15.57
CA GLU A 115 -4.14 0.47 -14.87
C GLU A 115 -4.11 0.04 -13.40
N VAL A 116 -4.45 0.93 -12.47
CA VAL A 116 -4.34 0.65 -11.02
C VAL A 116 -5.71 0.35 -10.42
N PHE A 117 -5.78 -0.60 -9.49
CA PHE A 117 -7.01 -0.94 -8.77
C PHE A 117 -6.76 -1.12 -7.28
N LEU A 118 -7.76 -0.80 -6.46
CA LEU A 118 -7.82 -1.16 -5.04
C LEU A 118 -8.64 -2.44 -4.87
N ILE A 119 -8.19 -3.33 -3.98
CA ILE A 119 -8.91 -4.57 -3.69
C ILE A 119 -9.56 -4.46 -2.31
N LYS A 120 -10.87 -4.67 -2.27
CA LYS A 120 -11.70 -4.44 -1.10
C LYS A 120 -11.58 -5.52 -0.02
N ASP A 121 -11.48 -6.78 -0.45
CA ASP A 121 -11.91 -7.92 0.35
C ASP A 121 -10.80 -8.95 0.63
N ALA A 122 -9.97 -9.28 -0.35
CA ALA A 122 -8.93 -10.30 -0.20
C ALA A 122 -7.67 -9.99 -1.02
N PRO A 123 -6.47 -10.33 -0.52
CA PRO A 123 -5.24 -10.04 -1.25
C PRO A 123 -5.17 -10.79 -2.57
N ILE A 124 -4.72 -10.09 -3.61
CA ILE A 124 -4.38 -10.66 -4.91
C ILE A 124 -2.86 -10.78 -5.04
N GLY A 125 -2.41 -11.89 -5.63
CA GLY A 125 -0.98 -12.13 -5.88
C GLY A 125 -0.52 -11.53 -7.21
N ASN A 126 0.73 -11.83 -7.57
CA ASN A 126 1.25 -11.55 -8.90
C ASN A 126 0.86 -12.68 -9.87
N ILE A 127 -0.08 -12.43 -10.77
CA ILE A 127 -0.70 -13.45 -11.63
C ILE A 127 -0.31 -13.18 -13.09
N PRO A 128 0.33 -14.13 -13.79
CA PRO A 128 0.62 -14.01 -15.21
C PRO A 128 -0.65 -14.07 -16.06
N LEU A 129 -0.75 -13.15 -17.02
CA LEU A 129 -1.74 -13.17 -18.08
C LEU A 129 -1.08 -13.58 -19.39
N VAL A 130 -1.90 -13.92 -20.39
CA VAL A 130 -1.44 -14.20 -21.75
C VAL A 130 -0.71 -13.00 -22.36
N ASP A 131 0.09 -13.26 -23.39
CA ASP A 131 0.81 -12.23 -24.16
C ASP A 131 1.79 -11.36 -23.36
N GLY A 132 2.28 -11.87 -22.23
CA GLY A 132 3.31 -11.21 -21.42
C GLY A 132 2.78 -10.27 -20.34
N ALA A 133 1.47 -10.00 -20.35
CA ALA A 133 0.80 -9.14 -19.38
C ALA A 133 0.69 -9.77 -17.98
N TYR A 134 0.38 -8.94 -16.98
CA TYR A 134 0.28 -9.39 -15.59
C TYR A 134 -0.80 -8.64 -14.80
N ILE A 135 -1.42 -9.34 -13.85
CA ILE A 135 -1.98 -8.71 -12.65
C ILE A 135 -0.86 -8.63 -11.63
N ARG A 136 -0.37 -7.42 -11.34
CA ARG A 136 0.73 -7.15 -10.41
C ARG A 136 0.16 -6.88 -9.01
N GLY A 137 -0.14 -7.92 -8.26
CA GLY A 137 -0.54 -7.84 -6.84
C GLY A 137 0.64 -8.03 -5.87
N LYS A 138 0.42 -8.74 -4.76
CA LYS A 138 1.45 -9.06 -3.75
C LYS A 138 2.70 -9.65 -4.40
N GLY A 139 3.85 -9.03 -4.12
CA GLY A 139 5.15 -9.40 -4.70
C GLY A 139 5.42 -8.86 -6.11
N GLY A 140 4.46 -8.15 -6.71
CA GLY A 140 4.60 -7.46 -8.00
C GLY A 140 4.99 -5.99 -7.84
N GLN A 141 5.52 -5.42 -8.92
CA GLN A 141 5.77 -3.99 -9.06
C GLN A 141 5.64 -3.54 -10.51
N ASN A 142 5.37 -2.25 -10.72
CA ASN A 142 5.34 -1.58 -12.02
C ASN A 142 6.19 -0.32 -11.94
N LEU A 143 6.86 0.09 -13.03
CA LEU A 143 7.50 1.40 -13.03
C LEU A 143 6.45 2.50 -12.95
N GLY A 144 6.65 3.42 -12.01
CA GLY A 144 5.77 4.56 -11.80
C GLY A 144 5.98 5.66 -12.84
N PRO A 145 4.97 6.51 -13.08
CA PRO A 145 5.05 7.67 -13.98
C PRO A 145 6.27 8.56 -13.74
N GLY A 146 6.92 9.02 -14.80
CA GLY A 146 8.15 9.82 -14.75
C GLY A 146 9.43 8.97 -14.70
N SER A 147 9.33 7.65 -14.50
CA SER A 147 10.44 6.72 -14.71
C SER A 147 10.82 6.62 -16.19
N ILE A 148 12.06 6.23 -16.47
CA ILE A 148 12.60 6.07 -17.82
C ILE A 148 12.76 4.58 -18.12
N HIS A 149 12.11 4.10 -19.19
CA HIS A 149 12.26 2.75 -19.70
C HIS A 149 13.66 2.52 -20.29
N PRO A 150 14.19 1.27 -20.35
CA PRO A 150 15.46 0.98 -21.01
C PRO A 150 15.59 1.48 -22.46
N ASN A 151 14.48 1.67 -23.17
CA ASN A 151 14.45 2.23 -24.54
C ASN A 151 14.44 3.78 -24.58
N GLY A 152 14.46 4.45 -23.43
CA GLY A 152 14.44 5.92 -23.33
C GLY A 152 13.06 6.54 -23.12
N ASN A 153 11.97 5.80 -23.37
CA ASN A 153 10.62 6.34 -23.19
C ASN A 153 10.29 6.60 -21.72
N VAL A 154 9.50 7.64 -21.48
CA VAL A 154 9.11 8.05 -20.13
C VAL A 154 7.69 7.53 -19.84
N TYR A 155 7.53 6.84 -18.72
CA TYR A 155 6.23 6.37 -18.25
C TYR A 155 5.35 7.58 -17.92
N GLY A 156 4.09 7.59 -18.34
CA GLY A 156 3.18 8.72 -18.08
C GLY A 156 3.43 9.97 -18.93
N ALA A 157 4.27 9.88 -19.97
CA ALA A 157 4.57 10.99 -20.87
C ALA A 157 3.50 11.25 -21.93
N GLU A 158 2.89 10.18 -22.44
CA GLU A 158 1.86 10.22 -23.49
C GLU A 158 0.46 10.24 -22.87
N LEU A 159 0.28 9.47 -21.80
CA LEU A 159 -0.94 9.38 -21.05
C LEU A 159 -0.60 9.34 -19.57
N LEU A 160 -1.11 10.32 -18.83
CA LEU A 160 -1.16 10.32 -17.37
C LEU A 160 -2.59 10.67 -16.96
N HIS A 161 -3.38 9.65 -16.68
CA HIS A 161 -4.77 9.79 -16.27
C HIS A 161 -4.88 9.61 -14.76
N LEU A 162 -5.05 10.73 -14.04
CA LEU A 162 -5.10 10.76 -12.58
C LEU A 162 -6.56 10.90 -12.11
N VAL A 163 -7.18 9.76 -11.85
CA VAL A 163 -8.49 9.63 -11.18
C VAL A 163 -8.37 8.64 -10.02
N PRO A 164 -9.25 8.67 -8.99
CA PRO A 164 -9.12 7.76 -7.86
C PRO A 164 -9.16 6.31 -8.37
N PRO A 165 -8.21 5.43 -7.97
CA PRO A 165 -8.23 4.07 -8.45
C PRO A 165 -9.53 3.36 -8.07
N VAL A 166 -10.13 2.67 -9.03
CA VAL A 166 -11.38 1.95 -8.83
C VAL A 166 -11.19 0.87 -7.77
N MET A 167 -12.16 0.77 -6.87
CA MET A 167 -12.21 -0.27 -5.86
C MET A 167 -13.06 -1.45 -6.36
N VAL A 168 -12.45 -2.62 -6.42
CA VAL A 168 -13.08 -3.87 -6.85
C VAL A 168 -12.92 -4.96 -5.79
N THR A 169 -13.74 -5.99 -5.85
CA THR A 169 -13.48 -7.26 -5.15
C THR A 169 -12.47 -8.09 -5.93
N LYS A 170 -11.78 -8.99 -5.23
CA LYS A 170 -10.89 -9.97 -5.87
C LYS A 170 -11.66 -10.84 -6.88
N ALA A 171 -12.90 -11.19 -6.58
CA ALA A 171 -13.73 -12.01 -7.46
C ALA A 171 -14.10 -11.29 -8.77
N GLU A 172 -14.54 -10.04 -8.70
CA GLU A 172 -14.84 -9.22 -9.89
C GLU A 172 -13.61 -9.07 -10.79
N LEU A 173 -12.45 -8.78 -10.19
CA LEU A 173 -11.20 -8.66 -10.93
C LEU A 173 -10.82 -9.97 -11.63
N LEU A 174 -10.84 -11.10 -10.91
CA LEU A 174 -10.47 -12.39 -11.48
C LEU A 174 -11.45 -12.87 -12.55
N GLU A 175 -12.74 -12.55 -12.43
CA GLU A 175 -13.74 -12.93 -13.43
C GLU A 175 -13.49 -12.19 -14.76
N VAL A 176 -13.25 -10.88 -14.70
CA VAL A 176 -12.91 -10.07 -15.90
C VAL A 176 -11.64 -10.59 -16.58
N PHE A 177 -10.65 -11.03 -15.80
CA PHE A 177 -9.39 -11.53 -16.35
C PHE A 177 -9.36 -13.04 -16.60
N ARG A 178 -10.45 -13.78 -16.32
CA ARG A 178 -10.45 -15.24 -16.29
C ARG A 178 -9.92 -15.88 -17.57
N SER A 179 -10.35 -15.38 -18.72
CA SER A 179 -9.91 -15.89 -20.04
C SER A 179 -8.47 -15.51 -20.41
N PHE A 180 -7.85 -14.58 -19.67
CA PHE A 180 -6.49 -14.12 -19.91
C PHE A 180 -5.49 -14.74 -18.94
N ILE A 181 -5.92 -15.35 -17.83
CA ILE A 181 -5.00 -15.93 -16.85
C ILE A 181 -4.28 -17.14 -17.45
N VAL A 182 -2.96 -17.18 -17.30
CA VAL A 182 -2.18 -18.35 -17.73
C VAL A 182 -2.31 -19.45 -16.68
N GLY A 183 -2.73 -20.64 -17.13
CA GLY A 183 -2.90 -21.80 -16.26
C GLY A 183 -4.18 -21.76 -15.42
N THR A 184 -5.30 -21.40 -16.04
CA THR A 184 -6.63 -21.32 -15.40
C THR A 184 -7.03 -22.57 -14.63
N GLU A 185 -6.52 -23.74 -15.03
CA GLU A 185 -6.74 -25.00 -14.31
C GLU A 185 -6.26 -24.96 -12.85
N LYS A 186 -5.35 -24.05 -12.48
CA LYS A 186 -4.89 -23.85 -11.10
C LYS A 186 -5.83 -23.00 -10.26
N LEU A 187 -6.71 -22.21 -10.88
CA LEU A 187 -7.73 -21.42 -10.17
C LEU A 187 -8.89 -22.32 -9.71
N ASP A 188 -9.31 -23.25 -10.57
CA ASP A 188 -10.39 -24.21 -10.28
C ASP A 188 -9.93 -25.34 -9.33
N ASN A 189 -8.63 -25.69 -9.37
CA ASN A 189 -8.00 -26.68 -8.48
C ASN A 189 -7.30 -26.07 -7.26
N ALA A 190 -7.40 -24.75 -7.05
CA ALA A 190 -6.97 -24.16 -5.80
C ALA A 190 -7.76 -24.88 -4.69
N PRO A 191 -7.09 -25.48 -3.67
CA PRO A 191 -7.82 -26.12 -2.59
C PRO A 191 -8.82 -25.09 -2.08
N LYS A 192 -10.12 -25.43 -2.11
CA LYS A 192 -11.11 -24.70 -1.31
C LYS A 192 -10.48 -24.65 0.06
N SER A 193 -10.10 -23.46 0.51
CA SER A 193 -9.52 -23.27 1.83
C SER A 193 -10.53 -23.82 2.81
N THR A 194 -10.35 -25.07 3.22
CA THR A 194 -10.89 -25.56 4.47
C THR A 194 -10.07 -24.79 5.48
N HIS A 195 -10.61 -23.67 5.96
CA HIS A 195 -10.11 -22.99 7.14
C HIS A 195 -10.19 -23.97 8.31
N LYS A 196 -9.23 -24.89 8.39
CA LYS A 196 -8.89 -25.58 9.62
C LYS A 196 -8.15 -24.54 10.43
N GLY A 197 -8.90 -23.87 11.30
CA GLY A 197 -8.34 -22.97 12.29
C GLY A 197 -7.25 -23.69 13.06
N GLN A 198 -6.03 -23.18 12.95
CA GLN A 198 -4.92 -23.48 13.84
C GLN A 198 -3.80 -22.49 13.56
N ASN A 199 -3.89 -21.35 14.22
CA ASN A 199 -2.87 -20.83 15.12
C ASN A 199 -3.49 -19.61 15.79
N ALA A 200 -3.61 -19.64 17.12
CA ALA A 200 -4.02 -18.48 17.90
C ALA A 200 -3.20 -17.25 17.43
N PRO A 201 -3.81 -16.07 17.25
CA PRO A 201 -3.06 -14.90 16.84
C PRO A 201 -2.00 -14.61 17.91
N ALA A 202 -0.77 -14.33 17.49
CA ALA A 202 0.10 -13.50 18.30
C ALA A 202 -0.56 -12.13 18.34
N SER A 203 -1.45 -11.91 19.31
CA SER A 203 -2.13 -10.64 19.48
C SER A 203 -1.08 -9.56 19.68
N LEU A 204 -1.12 -8.49 18.90
CA LEU A 204 -0.31 -7.31 19.18
C LEU A 204 -0.60 -6.84 20.61
N LEU A 205 0.41 -6.60 21.44
CA LEU A 205 0.22 -6.28 22.85
C LEU A 205 0.59 -4.82 23.15
N MET A 206 -0.20 -4.17 24.01
CA MET A 206 0.05 -2.81 24.48
C MET A 206 1.43 -2.66 25.13
N LYS A 207 1.94 -3.72 25.79
CA LYS A 207 3.27 -3.73 26.42
C LYS A 207 4.42 -3.55 25.41
N ASP A 208 4.18 -3.91 24.14
CA ASP A 208 5.16 -3.77 23.07
C ASP A 208 5.06 -2.40 22.38
N LEU A 209 4.00 -1.63 22.66
CA LEU A 209 3.67 -0.36 22.01
C LEU A 209 3.78 0.87 22.91
N VAL A 210 3.69 0.68 24.23
CA VAL A 210 3.73 1.75 25.22
C VAL A 210 4.78 1.42 26.27
N ASP A 211 5.74 2.32 26.43
CA ASP A 211 6.65 2.30 27.57
C ASP A 211 5.94 2.88 28.81
N VAL A 212 5.67 2.00 29.77
CA VAL A 212 5.02 2.35 31.05
C VAL A 212 6.01 2.56 32.19
N ALA A 213 7.33 2.60 31.93
CA ALA A 213 8.35 2.71 32.98
C ALA A 213 8.19 3.98 33.85
N SER A 214 7.68 5.06 33.26
CA SER A 214 7.41 6.33 33.98
C SER A 214 6.01 6.42 34.58
N PHE A 215 5.16 5.41 34.41
CA PHE A 215 3.76 5.46 34.82
C PHE A 215 3.59 4.92 36.24
N LYS A 216 2.59 5.46 36.93
CA LYS A 216 2.17 4.94 38.23
C LYS A 216 1.27 3.73 38.04
N GLN A 217 1.60 2.61 38.67
CA GLN A 217 0.71 1.46 38.72
C GLN A 217 -0.47 1.70 39.66
N ILE A 218 -1.69 1.47 39.19
CA ILE A 218 -2.95 1.62 39.92
C ILE A 218 -3.83 0.38 39.65
N GLY A 219 -3.82 -0.56 40.59
CA GLY A 219 -4.43 -1.87 40.40
C GLY A 219 -3.69 -2.68 39.33
N SER A 220 -4.43 -3.22 38.35
CA SER A 220 -3.88 -3.93 37.17
C SER A 220 -3.35 -3.01 36.08
N ALA A 221 -3.61 -1.70 36.15
CA ALA A 221 -3.32 -0.76 35.07
C ALA A 221 -2.18 0.20 35.45
N TYR A 222 -1.60 0.84 34.43
CA TYR A 222 -0.61 1.89 34.55
C TYR A 222 -1.22 3.22 34.11
N GLN A 223 -0.95 4.30 34.84
CA GLN A 223 -1.50 5.62 34.56
C GLN A 223 -0.41 6.70 34.61
N GLY A 224 -0.45 7.61 33.64
CA GLY A 224 0.52 8.68 33.48
C GLY A 224 0.07 9.74 32.49
N SER A 225 1.03 10.55 32.03
CA SER A 225 0.79 11.53 30.97
C SER A 225 0.64 10.84 29.61
N HIS A 226 -0.31 11.31 28.79
CA HIS A 226 -0.49 10.79 27.44
C HIS A 226 0.78 10.99 26.59
N PRO A 227 1.38 9.92 26.03
CA PRO A 227 2.63 10.02 25.27
C PRO A 227 2.58 10.96 24.06
N VAL A 228 1.41 11.08 23.41
CA VAL A 228 1.22 11.89 22.19
C VAL A 228 0.99 13.38 22.48
N HIS A 229 0.14 13.73 23.46
CA HIS A 229 -0.31 15.12 23.67
C HIS A 229 -0.16 15.60 25.13
N GLY A 230 0.64 14.88 25.92
CA GLY A 230 0.93 15.21 27.32
C GLY A 230 -0.29 15.25 28.23
N SER A 231 -0.10 15.80 29.43
CA SER A 231 -1.12 16.02 30.46
C SER A 231 -0.77 17.24 31.29
N GLU A 232 -1.77 18.05 31.68
CA GLU A 232 -1.57 19.15 32.63
C GLU A 232 -1.42 18.63 34.07
N THR A 233 -2.20 17.62 34.43
CA THR A 233 -2.23 16.99 35.76
C THR A 233 -1.42 15.69 35.85
N GLY A 234 -0.65 15.36 34.81
CA GLY A 234 0.21 14.17 34.78
C GLY A 234 -0.46 12.79 34.69
N SER A 235 -1.78 12.69 34.55
CA SER A 235 -2.52 11.42 34.76
C SER A 235 -3.68 11.17 33.80
N ASN A 236 -3.68 11.78 32.62
CA ASN A 236 -4.79 11.67 31.66
C ASN A 236 -4.77 10.41 30.78
N PHE A 237 -3.79 9.52 30.91
CA PHE A 237 -3.67 8.33 30.07
C PHE A 237 -3.48 7.08 30.92
N ARG A 238 -4.27 6.05 30.64
CA ARG A 238 -4.26 4.77 31.34
C ARG A 238 -4.12 3.63 30.36
N VAL A 239 -3.29 2.65 30.70
CA VAL A 239 -3.07 1.43 29.92
C VAL A 239 -3.25 0.24 30.84
N ASP A 240 -4.09 -0.71 30.45
CA ASP A 240 -4.23 -2.00 31.10
C ASP A 240 -3.61 -3.06 30.19
N LEU A 241 -2.46 -3.59 30.62
CA LEU A 241 -1.67 -4.53 29.82
C LEU A 241 -2.32 -5.91 29.77
N ASP A 242 -3.08 -6.29 30.80
CA ASP A 242 -3.76 -7.58 30.88
C ASP A 242 -5.01 -7.59 30.00
N GLN A 243 -5.78 -6.50 30.03
CA GLN A 243 -6.93 -6.30 29.15
C GLN A 243 -6.54 -5.88 27.74
N ASN A 244 -5.26 -5.55 27.52
CA ASN A 244 -4.70 -5.10 26.26
C ASN A 244 -5.42 -3.86 25.69
N VAL A 245 -5.71 -2.87 26.54
CA VAL A 245 -6.43 -1.65 26.18
C VAL A 245 -5.80 -0.40 26.77
N TRP A 246 -6.12 0.75 26.19
CA TRP A 246 -5.77 2.05 26.71
C TRP A 246 -6.98 2.99 26.72
N HIS A 247 -6.88 4.05 27.52
CA HIS A 247 -7.89 5.09 27.63
C HIS A 247 -7.24 6.45 27.89
N CYS A 248 -7.71 7.48 27.19
CA CYS A 248 -7.40 8.89 27.44
C CYS A 248 -8.59 9.58 28.13
N PHE A 249 -8.39 9.97 29.38
CA PHE A 249 -9.40 10.68 30.17
C PHE A 249 -9.65 12.12 29.71
N ARG A 250 -8.73 12.72 28.95
CA ARG A 250 -8.92 14.07 28.40
C ARG A 250 -10.03 14.10 27.35
N HIS A 251 -10.04 13.13 26.43
CA HIS A 251 -11.01 13.08 25.32
C HIS A 251 -12.13 12.06 25.55
N GLY A 252 -12.02 11.21 26.59
CA GLY A 252 -12.99 10.13 26.83
C GLY A 252 -12.94 9.04 25.77
N THR A 253 -11.77 8.84 25.16
CA THR A 253 -11.52 7.92 24.05
C THR A 253 -10.49 6.87 24.42
N GLY A 254 -10.37 5.84 23.60
CA GLY A 254 -9.41 4.77 23.84
C GLY A 254 -9.59 3.63 22.87
N GLY A 255 -9.04 2.47 23.21
CA GLY A 255 -9.18 1.27 22.40
C GLY A 255 -8.10 0.25 22.68
N GLY A 256 -7.88 -0.64 21.72
CA GLY A 256 -6.81 -1.62 21.75
C GLY A 256 -5.55 -1.13 21.03
N PRO A 257 -4.61 -2.05 20.76
CA PRO A 257 -3.35 -1.81 20.06
C PRO A 257 -3.52 -1.10 18.71
N LEU A 258 -4.56 -1.45 17.95
CA LEU A 258 -4.79 -0.88 16.63
C LEU A 258 -5.13 0.61 16.71
N GLN A 259 -6.04 0.97 17.61
CA GLN A 259 -6.38 2.37 17.88
C GLN A 259 -5.19 3.13 18.47
N TRP A 260 -4.39 2.47 19.32
CA TRP A 260 -3.17 3.09 19.85
C TRP A 260 -2.21 3.46 18.73
N ILE A 261 -1.90 2.52 17.83
CA ILE A 261 -1.05 2.79 16.66
C ILE A 261 -1.62 3.96 15.87
N ALA A 262 -2.91 3.95 15.55
CA ALA A 262 -3.54 5.00 14.75
C ALA A 262 -3.34 6.39 15.36
N VAL A 263 -3.46 6.51 16.68
CA VAL A 263 -3.25 7.76 17.42
C VAL A 263 -1.75 8.10 17.54
N SER A 264 -0.90 7.13 17.89
CA SER A 264 0.52 7.36 18.12
C SER A 264 1.30 7.67 16.85
N THR A 265 0.83 7.19 15.70
CA THR A 265 1.39 7.50 14.39
C THR A 265 0.75 8.73 13.73
N GLY A 266 -0.25 9.34 14.38
CA GLY A 266 -0.97 10.51 13.85
C GLY A 266 -1.88 10.22 12.65
N VAL A 267 -2.28 8.97 12.42
CA VAL A 267 -3.25 8.61 11.37
C VAL A 267 -4.65 9.09 11.75
N ILE A 268 -4.96 9.09 13.04
CA ILE A 268 -6.13 9.80 13.59
C ILE A 268 -5.72 10.63 14.80
N SER A 269 -6.52 11.63 15.13
CA SER A 269 -6.40 12.34 16.41
C SER A 269 -6.90 11.48 17.58
N CYS A 270 -6.48 11.80 18.81
CA CYS A 270 -6.89 11.05 20.01
C CYS A 270 -8.41 11.08 20.24
N GLU A 271 -9.08 12.20 19.95
CA GLU A 271 -10.54 12.37 20.04
C GLU A 271 -11.34 11.53 19.02
N GLU A 272 -10.70 11.09 17.94
CA GLU A 272 -11.33 10.22 16.94
C GLU A 272 -11.26 8.73 17.28
N SER A 273 -10.55 8.36 18.35
CA SER A 273 -10.35 6.97 18.77
C SER A 273 -11.61 6.37 19.40
N VAL A 274 -12.59 6.05 18.56
CA VAL A 274 -13.87 5.43 18.94
C VAL A 274 -14.01 4.02 18.36
N PRO A 275 -14.85 3.15 18.96
CA PRO A 275 -15.11 1.81 18.43
C PRO A 275 -15.53 1.85 16.95
N GLY A 276 -14.90 1.00 16.13
CA GLY A 276 -15.21 0.89 14.70
C GLY A 276 -14.69 2.03 13.80
N LYS A 277 -13.93 3.00 14.33
CA LYS A 277 -13.27 4.04 13.52
C LYS A 277 -12.26 3.44 12.54
N VAL A 278 -11.33 2.62 13.04
CA VAL A 278 -10.25 2.02 12.23
C VAL A 278 -10.80 0.82 11.45
N LYS A 279 -11.28 1.10 10.23
CA LYS A 279 -11.83 0.13 9.27
C LYS A 279 -11.56 0.61 7.83
N GLY A 280 -11.79 -0.25 6.85
CA GLY A 280 -11.66 0.14 5.43
C GLY A 280 -10.26 0.67 5.11
N ASP A 281 -10.14 1.77 4.37
CA ASP A 281 -8.84 2.38 4.03
C ASP A 281 -8.04 2.82 5.25
N LEU A 282 -8.71 3.37 6.26
CA LEU A 282 -8.06 3.82 7.49
C LEU A 282 -7.37 2.66 8.22
N PHE A 283 -7.93 1.44 8.16
CA PHE A 283 -7.23 0.27 8.67
C PHE A 283 -5.88 0.09 8.00
N TRP A 284 -5.82 0.19 6.67
CA TRP A 284 -4.58 -0.02 5.92
C TRP A 284 -3.57 1.10 6.10
N GLU A 285 -4.03 2.34 6.29
CA GLU A 285 -3.17 3.44 6.71
C GLU A 285 -2.52 3.16 8.06
N VAL A 286 -3.29 2.64 9.03
CA VAL A 286 -2.76 2.23 10.34
C VAL A 286 -1.77 1.06 10.21
N ILE A 287 -2.05 0.06 9.37
CA ILE A 287 -1.07 -1.02 9.09
C ILE A 287 0.21 -0.46 8.47
N ALA A 288 0.09 0.43 7.49
CA ALA A 288 1.24 1.05 6.85
C ALA A 288 2.05 1.91 7.83
N ALA A 289 1.37 2.64 8.71
CA ALA A 289 2.01 3.44 9.76
C ALA A 289 2.73 2.54 10.78
N ALA A 290 2.10 1.43 11.20
CA ALA A 290 2.72 0.44 12.07
C ALA A 290 3.98 -0.17 11.45
N HIS A 291 3.91 -0.51 10.17
CA HIS A 291 5.07 -1.01 9.42
C HIS A 291 6.23 0.00 9.43
N ASN A 292 5.93 1.27 9.16
CA ASN A 292 6.95 2.31 9.08
C ASN A 292 7.59 2.61 10.45
N GLN A 293 6.78 2.65 11.52
CA GLN A 293 7.26 3.03 12.84
C GLN A 293 7.90 1.88 13.61
N TYR A 294 7.39 0.65 13.47
CA TYR A 294 7.81 -0.51 14.26
C TYR A 294 8.54 -1.58 13.43
N GLY A 295 8.65 -1.43 12.11
CA GLY A 295 9.34 -2.37 11.23
C GLY A 295 8.63 -3.73 11.06
N LEU A 296 7.38 -3.84 11.52
CA LEU A 296 6.60 -5.08 11.48
C LEU A 296 6.13 -5.37 10.05
N SER A 297 6.31 -6.59 9.55
CA SER A 297 5.83 -6.92 8.19
C SER A 297 4.31 -6.81 8.09
N TYR A 298 3.79 -6.40 6.93
CA TYR A 298 2.34 -6.30 6.67
C TYR A 298 1.61 -7.61 6.99
N GLU A 299 2.21 -8.75 6.64
CA GLU A 299 1.63 -10.07 6.90
C GLU A 299 1.55 -10.38 8.39
N ALA A 300 2.61 -10.08 9.15
CA ALA A 300 2.59 -10.25 10.60
C ALA A 300 1.54 -9.34 11.26
N LEU A 301 1.41 -8.09 10.80
CA LEU A 301 0.43 -7.13 11.30
C LEU A 301 -1.01 -7.58 11.02
N VAL A 302 -1.33 -7.94 9.79
CA VAL A 302 -2.69 -8.41 9.41
C VAL A 302 -3.07 -9.64 10.24
N LYS A 303 -2.15 -10.61 10.36
CA LYS A 303 -2.36 -11.81 11.17
C LYS A 303 -2.53 -11.50 12.67
N ALA A 304 -1.71 -10.61 13.22
CA ALA A 304 -1.75 -10.21 14.63
C ALA A 304 -3.04 -9.45 15.00
N LEU A 305 -3.64 -8.79 14.02
CA LEU A 305 -4.84 -7.96 14.17
C LEU A 305 -6.14 -8.67 13.75
N GLY A 306 -6.06 -9.97 13.43
CA GLY A 306 -7.22 -10.79 13.09
C GLY A 306 -7.80 -10.53 11.69
N GLY A 307 -7.03 -9.89 10.80
CA GLY A 307 -7.37 -9.83 9.39
C GLY A 307 -7.15 -11.20 8.73
N ASN A 308 -8.16 -11.69 8.01
CA ASN A 308 -8.06 -12.90 7.18
C ASN A 308 -7.32 -12.62 5.88
#